data_AF-A0A6M1LZW4-F1
#
_entry.id   AF-A0A6M1LZW4-F1
#
_cell.length_a   1.000
_cell.length_b   1.000
_cell.length_c   1.000
_cell.angle_alpha   90.00
_cell.angle_beta   90.00
_cell.angle_gamma   90.00
#
_symmetry.space_group_name_H-M   'P 1'
#
loop_
_entity.id
_entity.type
_entity.pdbx_description
1 polymer ?
#
loop_
_entity_poly.entity_id
_entity_poly.type
_entity_poly.pdbx_seq_one_letter_code
_entity_poly.pdbx_strand_id
1 'polypeptide(L)' 'MTDERTVTTRDGTAWTCIEALAEMPEAAKDKLAGEGRRAVVCTPSGGAHSVRLTLDEGWGAMPDPALAAAIEAGLERDDR' A
#
# COMPACT_ATOMS: atom_id res chain seq x y z
N MET A 1 -2.07 -2.27 -16.59
CA MET A 1 -2.56 -3.16 -15.53
C MET A 1 -2.13 -2.52 -14.23
N THR A 2 -3.08 -2.12 -13.39
CA THR A 2 -2.78 -1.61 -12.05
C THR A 2 -2.38 -2.80 -11.19
N ASP A 3 -1.21 -2.74 -10.55
CA ASP A 3 -0.79 -3.77 -9.62
C ASP A 3 -1.69 -3.68 -8.38
N GLU A 4 -2.58 -4.67 -8.22
CA GLU A 4 -3.51 -4.80 -7.11
C GLU A 4 -3.20 -6.08 -6.35
N ARG A 5 -3.15 -6.00 -5.02
CA ARG A 5 -2.96 -7.15 -4.15
C ARG A 5 -3.94 -7.15 -2.99
N THR A 6 -4.48 -8.32 -2.68
CA THR A 6 -5.31 -8.53 -1.50
C THR A 6 -4.52 -9.28 -0.43
N VAL A 7 -4.56 -8.78 0.80
CA VAL A 7 -3.85 -9.35 1.95
C VAL A 7 -4.73 -9.29 3.19
N THR A 8 -4.59 -10.26 4.09
CA THR A 8 -5.31 -10.28 5.36
C THR A 8 -4.35 -9.95 6.51
N THR A 9 -4.72 -8.95 7.31
CA THR A 9 -3.99 -8.55 8.53
C THR A 9 -4.27 -9.49 9.70
N ARG A 10 -3.49 -9.41 10.79
CA ARG A 10 -3.60 -10.35 11.92
C ARG A 10 -4.95 -10.28 12.65
N ASP A 11 -5.59 -9.13 12.61
CA ASP A 11 -6.93 -8.90 13.15
C ASP A 11 -8.04 -9.59 12.32
N GLY A 12 -7.68 -10.17 11.16
CA GLY A 12 -8.63 -10.85 10.27
C GLY A 12 -9.28 -9.91 9.26
N THR A 13 -8.96 -8.62 9.28
CA THR A 13 -9.41 -7.65 8.28
C THR A 13 -8.66 -7.91 6.96
N ALA A 14 -9.40 -8.10 5.86
CA ALA A 14 -8.83 -8.17 4.52
C ALA A 14 -8.64 -6.76 3.95
N TRP A 15 -7.57 -6.58 3.19
CA TRP A 15 -7.15 -5.29 2.64
C TRP A 15 -6.84 -5.44 1.17
N THR A 16 -7.33 -4.50 0.37
CA THR A 16 -6.97 -4.37 -1.04
C THR A 16 -6.00 -3.21 -1.19
N CYS A 17 -4.77 -3.52 -1.60
CA CYS A 17 -3.70 -2.57 -1.85
C CYS A 17 -3.54 -2.36 -3.35
N ILE A 18 -3.50 -1.09 -3.77
CA ILE A 18 -3.26 -0.70 -5.16
C ILE A 18 -2.13 0.32 -5.22
N GLU A 19 -1.31 0.26 -6.26
CA GLU A 19 -0.39 1.36 -6.56
C GLU A 19 -1.21 2.61 -6.91
N ALA A 20 -1.15 3.61 -6.04
CA ALA A 20 -1.67 4.92 -6.35
C ALA A 20 -0.86 5.53 -7.48
N LEU A 21 -1.54 6.23 -8.38
CA LEU A 21 -0.89 6.93 -9.49
C LEU A 21 -0.20 5.99 -10.49
N ALA A 22 -0.60 4.71 -10.57
CA ALA A 22 -0.05 3.75 -11.52
C ALA A 22 -0.08 4.26 -12.99
N GLU A 23 -1.06 5.10 -13.32
CA GLU A 23 -1.26 5.72 -14.64
C GLU A 23 -0.42 7.00 -14.87
N MET A 24 0.30 7.48 -13.85
CA MET A 24 1.19 8.64 -13.98
C MET A 24 2.56 8.26 -14.54
N PRO A 25 3.31 9.21 -15.14
CA PRO A 25 4.69 8.98 -15.55
C PRO A 25 5.59 8.63 -14.36
N GLU A 26 6.59 7.77 -14.58
CA GLU A 26 7.55 7.34 -13.55
C GLU A 26 8.20 8.51 -12.82
N ALA A 27 8.65 9.55 -13.55
CA ALA A 27 9.23 10.75 -12.93
C ALA A 27 8.27 11.48 -11.97
N ALA A 28 6.95 11.40 -12.19
CA ALA A 28 5.97 11.96 -11.28
C ALA A 28 5.77 11.07 -10.05
N LYS A 29 5.82 9.74 -10.23
CA LYS A 29 5.79 8.78 -9.12
C LYS A 29 7.02 8.93 -8.23
N ASP A 30 8.23 9.00 -8.80
CA ASP A 30 9.48 9.23 -8.06
C ASP A 30 9.47 10.56 -7.32
N LYS A 31 8.88 11.61 -7.90
CA LYS A 31 8.78 12.91 -7.22
C LYS A 31 7.85 12.87 -5.98
N LEU A 32 6.84 12.00 -6.00
CA LEU A 32 5.83 11.91 -4.93
C LEU A 32 6.20 10.88 -3.87
N ALA A 33 6.66 9.70 -4.29
CA ALA A 33 7.04 8.60 -3.42
C ALA A 33 8.53 8.59 -3.10
N GLY A 34 9.38 9.20 -3.91
CA GLY A 34 10.84 9.05 -3.87
C GLY A 34 11.34 8.00 -4.85
N GLU A 35 12.60 8.14 -5.26
CA GLU A 35 13.22 7.27 -6.27
C GLU A 35 13.19 5.80 -5.84
N GLY A 36 12.70 4.92 -6.72
CA GLY A 36 12.57 3.48 -6.46
C GLY A 36 11.43 3.10 -5.49
N ARG A 37 10.55 4.05 -5.17
CA ARG A 37 9.41 3.82 -4.28
C ARG A 37 8.08 4.08 -4.98
N ARG A 38 7.03 3.42 -4.47
CA ARG A 38 5.66 3.53 -4.97
C ARG A 38 4.74 3.98 -3.85
N ALA A 39 3.84 4.89 -4.20
CA ALA A 39 2.72 5.23 -3.34
C ALA A 39 1.68 4.11 -3.45
N VAL A 40 1.36 3.46 -2.35
CA VAL A 40 0.40 2.35 -2.32
C VAL A 40 -0.74 2.72 -1.39
N VAL A 41 -1.98 2.55 -1.84
CA VAL A 41 -3.17 2.78 -1.03
C VAL A 41 -3.78 1.44 -0.70
N CYS A 42 -3.87 1.13 0.59
CA CYS A 42 -4.52 -0.08 1.08
C CYS A 42 -5.87 0.28 1.72
N THR A 43 -6.94 -0.37 1.27
CA THR A 43 -8.30 -0.12 1.73
C THR A 43 -8.87 -1.40 2.37
N PRO A 44 -9.46 -1.32 3.58
CA PRO A 44 -9.99 -2.50 4.25
C PRO A 44 -11.35 -2.92 3.68
N SER A 45 -11.60 -4.23 3.66
CA SER A 45 -12.89 -4.83 3.33
C SER A 45 -13.88 -4.56 4.48
N GLY A 46 -14.52 -3.41 4.45
CA GLY A 46 -15.43 -2.96 5.52
C GLY A 46 -15.71 -1.47 5.54
N GLY A 47 -15.05 -0.68 4.68
CA GLY A 47 -15.31 0.76 4.55
C GLY A 47 -14.69 1.62 5.65
N ALA A 48 -13.77 1.07 6.43
CA ALA A 48 -12.92 1.85 7.34
C ALA A 48 -11.89 2.69 6.54
N HIS A 49 -11.13 3.52 7.26
CA HIS A 49 -10.15 4.43 6.67
C HIS A 49 -9.07 3.68 5.88
N SER A 50 -8.81 4.12 4.65
CA SER A 50 -7.70 3.64 3.83
C SER A 50 -6.38 4.16 4.38
N VAL A 51 -5.34 3.33 4.36
CA VAL A 51 -3.99 3.73 4.73
C VAL A 51 -3.14 3.99 3.48
N ARG A 52 -2.32 5.04 3.53
CA ARG A 52 -1.36 5.37 2.48
C ARG A 52 0.03 4.92 2.91
N LEU A 53 0.63 4.06 2.11
CA LEU A 53 1.97 3.51 2.32
C LEU A 53 2.90 4.03 1.24
N THR A 54 4.18 4.09 1.58
CA THR A 54 5.25 4.28 0.59
C THR A 54 6.16 3.08 0.67
N LEU A 55 6.08 2.21 -0.34
CA LEU A 55 6.76 0.92 -0.40
C LEU A 55 7.80 0.93 -1.53
N ASP A 56 8.66 -0.08 -1.58
CA ASP A 56 9.58 -0.31 -2.70
C ASP A 56 8.83 -0.60 -4.01
N GLU A 57 9.47 -0.36 -5.15
CA GLU A 57 8.85 -0.69 -6.46
C GLU A 57 8.51 -2.17 -6.62
N GLY A 58 9.25 -3.05 -5.95
CA GLY A 58 9.00 -4.48 -5.91
C GLY A 58 7.88 -4.91 -4.96
N TRP A 59 7.07 -3.99 -4.43
CA TRP A 59 6.03 -4.32 -3.44
C TRP A 59 5.03 -5.38 -3.93
N GLY A 60 4.74 -5.42 -5.24
CA GLY A 60 3.91 -6.45 -5.85
C GLY A 60 4.42 -7.87 -5.61
N ALA A 61 5.73 -8.05 -5.45
CA ALA A 61 6.36 -9.34 -5.16
C ALA A 61 6.65 -9.58 -3.66
N MET A 62 6.31 -8.63 -2.78
CA MET A 62 6.54 -8.79 -1.34
C MET A 62 5.71 -9.93 -0.74
N PRO A 63 6.21 -10.60 0.31
CA PRO A 63 5.40 -11.55 1.07
C PRO A 63 4.21 -10.85 1.74
N ASP A 64 3.04 -11.50 1.68
CA ASP A 64 1.81 -11.08 2.35
C ASP A 64 2.01 -10.67 3.83
N PRO A 65 2.72 -11.42 4.68
CA PRO A 65 2.93 -10.99 6.07
C PRO A 65 3.74 -9.69 6.20
N ALA A 66 4.63 -9.41 5.25
CA ALA A 66 5.39 -8.15 5.24
C ALA A 66 4.49 -6.98 4.81
N LEU A 67 3.63 -7.18 3.81
CA LEU A 67 2.65 -6.18 3.40
C LEU A 67 1.61 -5.91 4.50
N ALA A 68 1.12 -6.96 5.17
CA ALA A 68 0.22 -6.84 6.32
C ALA A 68 0.87 -6.02 7.46
N ALA A 69 2.12 -6.30 7.80
CA ALA A 69 2.84 -5.54 8.82
C ALA A 69 3.02 -4.06 8.44
N ALA A 70 3.23 -3.75 7.15
CA ALA A 70 3.32 -2.37 6.68
C ALA A 70 1.98 -1.62 6.80
N ILE A 71 0.85 -2.29 6.51
CA ILE A 71 -0.51 -1.76 6.72
C ILE A 71 -0.73 -1.46 8.21
N GLU A 72 -0.45 -2.43 9.09
CA GLU A 72 -0.57 -2.29 10.55
C GLU A 72 0.25 -1.08 11.05
N ALA A 73 1.52 -0.98 10.64
CA ALA A 73 2.39 0.13 11.02
C ALA A 73 1.92 1.49 10.45
N GLY A 74 1.25 1.50 9.31
CA GLY A 74 0.66 2.70 8.72
C GLY A 74 -0.57 3.18 9.48
N LEU A 75 -1.40 2.24 9.97
CA LEU A 75 -2.57 2.54 10.80
C LEU A 75 -2.18 3.21 12.12
N GLU A 76 -1.14 2.69 12.79
CA GLU A 76 -0.61 3.28 14.04
C GLU A 76 -0.12 4.72 13.85
N ARG A 77 0.26 5.11 12.63
CA ARG A 77 0.74 6.46 12.30
C ARG A 77 -0.40 7.42 11.95
N ASP A 78 -1.48 6.92 11.37
CA ASP A 78 -2.64 7.71 10.94
C ASP A 78 -3.62 7.99 12.09
N ASP A 79 -3.67 7.10 13.10
CA ASP A 79 -4.48 7.25 14.31
C ASP A 79 -3.96 8.33 15.30
N ARG A 80 -2.73 8.84 15.09
CA ARG A 80 -2.05 9.77 16.01
C ARG A 80 -2.02 11.21 15.50
#